data_AF-K3V9A5-F1
#
_entry.id   AF-K3V9A5-F1
#
_cell.length_a   1.000
_cell.length_b   1.000
_cell.length_c   1.000
_cell.angle_alpha   90.00
_cell.angle_beta   90.00
_cell.angle_gamma   90.00
#
_symmetry.space_group_name_H-M   'P 1'
#
loop_
_entity.id
_entity.type
_entity.pdbx_description
1 polymer ?
#
loop_
_entity_poly.entity_id
_entity_poly.type
_entity_poly.pdbx_seq_one_letter_code
_entity_poly.pdbx_strand_id
1 'polypeptide(L)'
;MAPSNLPSVMNATSQDIETLLAAQCHLGSKNLQVHMENYLWKTRQDGVNVINVGKTWEKIVLAARVIAAIDNPADICVISARPYGQRAVLKFAAHTGATAIAGRFTPGSFTNYITRSFKEPRLIIVTDPRTDAQAIKEASYVNIPVIALADTDSPTEYVDVAIPTNNKGRHAIGAVWWMLAREVLRLRGTIYNRETPWDVMVDLYFYRDPEAEAEDKVEEEKLPGADEEGPAAIESGFQASAGADWEAPASGFAGASGAAAAPGWDGAAGEEWGAAPANTEWAASAEPPKESQW
;
A
#
# COMPACT_ATOMS: atom_id res chain seq x y z
N MET A 1 10.09 21.18 -18.42
CA MET A 1 9.33 20.49 -19.48
C MET A 1 10.09 19.22 -19.82
N ALA A 2 9.44 18.05 -19.72
CA ALA A 2 10.07 16.76 -19.97
C ALA A 2 10.39 16.58 -21.47
N PRO A 3 11.49 15.89 -21.84
CA PRO A 3 11.89 15.77 -23.24
C PRO A 3 10.92 14.91 -24.05
N SER A 4 10.57 15.43 -25.23
CA SER A 4 9.56 14.97 -26.20
C SER A 4 9.90 13.69 -26.97
N ASN A 5 10.63 12.74 -26.37
CA ASN A 5 11.16 11.57 -27.10
C ASN A 5 10.23 10.34 -27.07
N LEU A 6 9.07 10.43 -26.42
CA LEU A 6 8.03 9.40 -26.50
C LEU A 6 7.01 9.79 -27.57
N PRO A 7 6.47 8.81 -28.33
CA PRO A 7 5.35 9.07 -29.22
C PRO A 7 4.21 9.68 -28.39
N SER A 8 3.57 10.72 -28.93
CA SER A 8 2.59 11.56 -28.21
C SER A 8 1.46 10.77 -27.54
N VAL A 9 1.12 9.62 -28.11
CA VAL A 9 0.12 8.67 -27.59
C VAL A 9 0.48 8.05 -26.22
N MET A 10 1.77 8.04 -25.85
CA MET A 10 2.27 7.49 -24.59
C MET A 10 2.51 8.56 -23.52
N ASN A 11 2.16 9.81 -23.79
CA ASN A 11 2.25 10.88 -22.79
C ASN A 11 1.22 10.65 -21.67
N ALA A 12 1.57 11.09 -20.46
CA ALA A 12 0.66 11.04 -19.32
C ALA A 12 -0.58 11.88 -19.60
N THR A 13 -1.77 11.35 -19.34
CA THR A 13 -2.99 12.15 -19.32
C THR A 13 -3.08 12.95 -18.01
N SER A 14 -3.93 13.97 -17.96
CA SER A 14 -4.20 14.71 -16.72
C SER A 14 -4.68 13.79 -15.59
N GLN A 15 -5.56 12.82 -15.92
CA GLN A 15 -6.07 11.81 -14.98
C GLN A 15 -4.97 10.89 -14.45
N ASP A 16 -4.00 10.52 -15.28
CA ASP A 16 -2.86 9.68 -14.87
C ASP A 16 -2.01 10.43 -13.83
N ILE A 17 -1.74 11.71 -14.08
CA ILE A 17 -0.98 12.57 -13.15
C ILE A 17 -1.75 12.78 -11.86
N GLU A 18 -3.05 13.04 -11.94
CA GLU A 18 -3.92 13.21 -10.77
C GLU A 18 -3.91 11.95 -9.89
N THR A 19 -4.01 10.77 -10.50
CA THR A 19 -3.96 9.50 -9.77
C THR A 19 -2.60 9.28 -9.10
N LEU A 20 -1.48 9.61 -9.77
CA LEU A 20 -0.13 9.53 -9.17
C LEU A 20 0.05 10.51 -8.00
N LEU A 21 -0.56 11.69 -8.09
CA LEU A 21 -0.52 12.69 -7.02
C LEU A 21 -1.41 12.29 -5.84
N ALA A 22 -2.62 11.82 -6.10
CA ALA A 22 -3.58 11.35 -5.10
C ALA A 22 -3.05 10.14 -4.33
N ALA A 23 -2.42 9.19 -5.03
CA ALA A 23 -1.77 8.03 -4.41
C ALA A 23 -0.44 8.36 -3.69
N GLN A 24 -0.01 9.63 -3.71
CA GLN A 24 1.22 10.11 -3.07
C GLN A 24 2.51 9.45 -3.60
N CYS A 25 2.53 9.06 -4.89
CA CYS A 25 3.70 8.43 -5.52
C CYS A 25 4.91 9.37 -5.63
N HIS A 26 4.68 10.68 -5.59
CA HIS A 26 5.70 11.73 -5.71
C HIS A 26 6.47 12.00 -4.41
N LEU A 27 6.00 11.47 -3.28
CA LEU A 27 6.68 11.62 -1.99
C LEU A 27 7.78 10.57 -1.87
N GLY A 28 9.01 11.00 -1.65
CA GLY A 28 10.14 10.11 -1.39
C GLY A 28 10.57 10.10 0.07
N SER A 29 11.59 9.31 0.38
CA SER A 29 12.25 9.30 1.69
C SER A 29 13.00 10.61 1.99
N LYS A 30 13.40 10.82 3.25
CA LYS A 30 14.29 11.94 3.61
C LYS A 30 15.72 11.72 3.11
N ASN A 31 16.17 10.47 3.17
CA ASN A 31 17.48 10.08 2.67
C ASN A 31 17.47 9.97 1.15
N LEU A 32 18.61 10.29 0.55
CA LEU A 32 18.82 10.25 -0.90
C LEU A 32 20.03 9.39 -1.23
N GLN A 33 19.87 8.48 -2.18
CA GLN A 33 20.94 7.74 -2.81
C GLN A 33 21.41 8.47 -4.07
N VAL A 34 22.72 8.47 -4.31
CA VAL A 34 23.37 9.23 -5.40
C VAL A 34 22.78 8.87 -6.77
N HIS A 35 22.52 7.58 -7.03
CA HIS A 35 21.93 7.15 -8.32
C HIS A 35 20.50 7.63 -8.55
N MET A 36 19.77 7.97 -7.48
CA MET A 36 18.39 8.44 -7.54
C MET A 36 18.27 9.97 -7.60
N GLU A 37 19.37 10.71 -7.47
CA GLU A 37 19.41 12.17 -7.51
C GLU A 37 18.77 12.73 -8.79
N ASN A 38 18.99 12.06 -9.92
CA ASN A 38 18.43 12.47 -11.20
C ASN A 38 16.89 12.43 -11.25
N TYR A 39 16.21 11.69 -10.37
CA TYR A 39 14.74 11.64 -10.33
C TYR A 39 14.13 12.66 -9.36
N LEU A 40 14.97 13.29 -8.54
CA LEU A 40 14.57 14.32 -7.59
C LEU A 40 14.12 15.59 -8.34
N TRP A 41 13.05 16.22 -7.85
CA TRP A 41 12.60 17.55 -8.28
C TRP A 41 13.02 18.63 -7.30
N LYS A 42 12.65 18.47 -6.03
CA LYS A 42 13.01 19.39 -4.94
C LYS A 42 12.91 18.68 -3.59
N THR A 43 13.54 19.25 -2.57
CA THR A 43 13.34 18.86 -1.18
C THR A 43 12.32 19.80 -0.54
N ARG A 44 11.39 19.26 0.26
CA ARG A 44 10.43 20.05 1.04
C ARG A 44 11.12 20.58 2.30
N GLN A 45 10.55 21.62 2.93
CA GLN A 45 11.00 22.15 4.21
C GLN A 45 11.07 21.08 5.33
N ASP A 46 10.18 20.08 5.28
CA ASP A 46 10.15 18.95 6.23
C ASP A 46 11.31 17.93 6.04
N GLY A 47 12.18 18.17 5.05
CA GLY A 47 13.26 17.27 4.64
C GLY A 47 12.80 16.08 3.78
N VAL A 48 11.52 16.03 3.39
CA VAL A 48 10.98 14.99 2.49
C VAL A 48 11.34 15.32 1.05
N ASN A 49 11.91 14.35 0.33
CA ASN A 49 12.27 14.49 -1.07
C ASN A 49 11.03 14.38 -1.96
N VAL A 50 10.94 15.19 -3.01
CA VAL A 50 9.85 15.15 -4.00
C VAL A 50 10.38 14.63 -5.33
N ILE A 51 9.80 13.54 -5.81
CA ILE A 51 10.14 12.89 -7.08
C ILE A 51 9.41 13.60 -8.23
N ASN A 52 10.08 13.71 -9.38
CA ASN A 52 9.44 14.24 -10.59
C ASN A 52 8.49 13.19 -11.22
N VAL A 53 7.19 13.46 -11.15
CA VAL A 53 6.13 12.60 -11.69
C VAL A 53 6.27 12.33 -13.20
N GLY A 54 6.78 13.31 -13.96
CA GLY A 54 7.03 13.11 -15.40
C GLY A 54 8.07 12.03 -15.66
N LYS A 55 9.15 12.01 -14.86
CA LYS A 55 10.20 10.98 -14.95
C LYS A 55 9.69 9.61 -14.49
N THR A 56 8.82 9.59 -13.48
CA THR A 56 8.12 8.36 -13.07
C THR A 56 7.29 7.80 -14.23
N TRP A 57 6.50 8.63 -14.91
CA TRP A 57 5.70 8.20 -16.05
C TRP A 57 6.53 7.68 -17.21
N GLU A 58 7.61 8.38 -17.58
CA GLU A 58 8.56 7.93 -18.61
C GLU A 58 9.10 6.53 -18.31
N LYS A 59 9.44 6.26 -17.05
CA LYS A 59 9.93 4.95 -16.60
C LYS A 59 8.85 3.87 -16.58
N ILE A 60 7.61 4.21 -16.24
CA ILE A 60 6.47 3.29 -16.35
C ILE A 60 6.27 2.87 -17.81
N VAL A 61 6.29 3.82 -18.74
CA VAL A 61 6.16 3.54 -20.19
C VAL A 61 7.32 2.69 -20.70
N LEU A 62 8.55 2.99 -20.27
CA LEU A 62 9.72 2.19 -20.64
C LEU A 62 9.59 0.75 -20.11
N ALA A 63 9.22 0.57 -18.84
CA ALA A 63 9.02 -0.74 -18.25
C ALA A 63 7.90 -1.52 -18.95
N ALA A 64 6.78 -0.86 -19.27
CA ALA A 64 5.68 -1.48 -20.00
C ALA A 64 6.10 -2.02 -21.38
N ARG A 65 6.99 -1.31 -22.10
CA ARG A 65 7.55 -1.78 -23.38
C ARG A 65 8.44 -3.01 -23.21
N VAL A 66 9.30 -3.02 -22.18
CA VAL A 66 10.15 -4.18 -21.88
C VAL A 66 9.29 -5.41 -21.58
N ILE A 67 8.22 -5.23 -20.82
CA ILE A 67 7.29 -6.31 -20.45
C ILE A 67 6.45 -6.79 -21.64
N ALA A 68 6.00 -5.87 -22.50
CA ALA A 68 5.23 -6.20 -23.69
C ALA A 68 6.06 -6.92 -24.76
N ALA A 69 7.38 -6.72 -24.77
CA ALA A 69 8.30 -7.38 -25.70
C ALA A 69 8.55 -8.88 -25.37
N ILE A 70 8.05 -9.37 -24.24
CA ILE A 70 8.17 -10.78 -23.86
C ILE A 70 6.93 -11.52 -24.37
N ASP A 71 7.15 -12.47 -25.29
CA ASP A 71 6.10 -13.24 -25.94
C ASP A 71 5.28 -14.07 -24.93
N ASN A 72 5.97 -14.79 -24.04
CA ASN A 72 5.35 -15.62 -23.01
C ASN A 72 5.22 -14.83 -21.70
N PRO A 73 4.00 -14.45 -21.28
CA PRO A 73 3.83 -13.66 -20.07
C PRO A 73 4.24 -14.40 -18.79
N ALA A 74 4.15 -15.74 -18.78
CA ALA A 74 4.49 -16.58 -17.63
C ALA A 74 5.99 -16.51 -17.24
N ASP A 75 6.85 -16.16 -18.20
CA ASP A 75 8.30 -16.00 -18.01
C ASP A 75 8.65 -14.71 -17.25
N ILE A 76 7.67 -13.85 -16.98
CA ILE A 76 7.84 -12.66 -16.13
C ILE A 76 7.53 -13.08 -14.70
N CYS A 77 8.47 -12.83 -13.78
CA CYS A 77 8.22 -13.05 -12.36
C CYS A 77 8.10 -11.72 -11.61
N VAL A 78 7.01 -11.59 -10.86
CA VAL A 78 6.75 -10.39 -10.06
C VAL A 78 6.84 -10.72 -8.58
N ILE A 79 7.58 -9.91 -7.82
CA ILE A 79 8.02 -10.24 -6.46
C ILE A 79 7.71 -9.08 -5.53
N SER A 80 7.11 -9.41 -4.38
CA SER A 80 6.91 -8.47 -3.27
C SER A 80 6.97 -9.17 -1.93
N ALA A 81 8.03 -8.94 -1.16
CA ALA A 81 8.05 -9.33 0.25
C ALA A 81 7.16 -8.43 1.12
N ARG A 82 6.99 -7.15 0.74
CA ARG A 82 6.20 -6.18 1.51
C ARG A 82 4.71 -6.53 1.50
N PRO A 83 4.01 -6.52 2.66
CA PRO A 83 2.57 -6.76 2.74
C PRO A 83 1.76 -5.87 1.80
N TYR A 84 2.10 -4.59 1.74
CA TYR A 84 1.42 -3.60 0.91
C TYR A 84 1.48 -3.89 -0.59
N GLY A 85 2.50 -4.61 -1.06
CA GLY A 85 2.66 -4.98 -2.46
C GLY A 85 2.12 -6.37 -2.80
N GLN A 86 1.84 -7.24 -1.81
CA GLN A 86 1.44 -8.63 -2.06
C GLN A 86 0.16 -8.71 -2.92
N ARG A 87 -0.87 -7.96 -2.54
CA ARG A 87 -2.13 -7.92 -3.29
C ARG A 87 -1.95 -7.34 -4.68
N ALA A 88 -1.20 -6.24 -4.80
CA ALA A 88 -0.91 -5.59 -6.08
C ALA A 88 -0.23 -6.55 -7.06
N VAL A 89 0.77 -7.31 -6.59
CA VAL A 89 1.51 -8.30 -7.39
C VAL A 89 0.61 -9.46 -7.83
N LEU A 90 -0.24 -9.97 -6.95
CA LEU A 90 -1.20 -11.04 -7.30
C LEU A 90 -2.21 -10.60 -8.36
N LYS A 91 -2.73 -9.37 -8.25
CA LYS A 91 -3.65 -8.81 -9.24
C LYS A 91 -2.95 -8.51 -10.56
N PHE A 92 -1.74 -7.96 -10.50
CA PHE A 92 -0.91 -7.76 -11.69
C PHE A 92 -0.69 -9.06 -12.45
N ALA A 93 -0.31 -10.14 -11.75
CA ALA A 93 -0.14 -11.48 -12.31
C ALA A 93 -1.42 -12.01 -12.95
N ALA A 94 -2.58 -11.85 -12.29
CA ALA A 94 -3.86 -12.29 -12.82
C ALA A 94 -4.25 -11.57 -14.14
N HIS A 95 -3.97 -10.27 -14.25
CA HIS A 95 -4.33 -9.50 -15.44
C HIS A 95 -3.33 -9.66 -16.60
N THR A 96 -2.04 -9.82 -16.31
CA THR A 96 -0.99 -9.89 -17.33
C THR A 96 -0.58 -11.32 -17.70
N GLY A 97 -0.96 -12.32 -16.89
CA GLY A 97 -0.50 -13.71 -17.01
C GLY A 97 0.91 -13.98 -16.47
N ALA A 98 1.48 -13.03 -15.72
CA ALA A 98 2.79 -13.16 -15.11
C ALA A 98 2.78 -14.09 -13.89
N THR A 99 3.95 -14.62 -13.52
CA THR A 99 4.12 -15.46 -12.33
C THR A 99 4.40 -14.62 -11.09
N ALA A 100 3.52 -14.67 -10.08
CA ALA A 100 3.72 -13.94 -8.82
C ALA A 100 4.50 -14.75 -7.77
N ILE A 101 5.29 -14.05 -6.97
CA ILE A 101 5.81 -14.46 -5.66
C ILE A 101 5.42 -13.37 -4.66
N ALA A 102 4.35 -13.62 -3.91
CA ALA A 102 3.88 -12.74 -2.86
C ALA A 102 4.40 -13.23 -1.50
N GLY A 103 4.93 -12.32 -0.69
CA GLY A 103 5.46 -12.61 0.63
C GLY A 103 6.93 -13.05 0.58
N ARG A 104 7.31 -13.94 1.48
CA ARG A 104 8.71 -14.33 1.67
C ARG A 104 9.29 -14.96 0.40
N PHE A 105 10.30 -14.32 -0.18
CA PHE A 105 11.10 -14.93 -1.23
C PHE A 105 11.93 -16.09 -0.67
N THR A 106 11.80 -17.28 -1.25
CA THR A 106 12.59 -18.45 -0.86
C THR A 106 13.94 -18.39 -1.59
N PRO A 107 15.06 -18.27 -0.87
CA PRO A 107 16.38 -18.27 -1.49
C PRO A 107 16.62 -19.56 -2.28
N GLY A 108 17.22 -19.45 -3.45
CA GLY A 108 17.45 -20.56 -4.37
C GLY A 108 16.32 -20.77 -5.37
N SER A 109 15.30 -19.91 -5.40
CA SER A 109 14.20 -20.02 -6.37
C SER A 109 14.68 -19.85 -7.82
N PHE A 110 15.76 -19.10 -8.04
CA PHE A 110 16.33 -18.91 -9.39
C PHE A 110 17.59 -19.72 -9.66
N THR A 111 18.29 -20.17 -8.61
CA THR A 111 19.60 -20.85 -8.77
C THR A 111 19.54 -22.36 -8.52
N ASN A 112 18.60 -22.85 -7.72
CA ASN A 112 18.55 -24.26 -7.32
C ASN A 112 17.50 -25.05 -8.12
N TYR A 113 17.96 -25.65 -9.23
CA TYR A 113 17.14 -26.43 -10.17
C TYR A 113 16.51 -27.71 -9.57
N ILE A 114 17.04 -28.21 -8.44
CA ILE A 114 16.52 -29.44 -7.80
C ILE A 114 15.19 -29.16 -7.07
N THR A 115 14.95 -27.91 -6.67
CA THR A 115 13.75 -27.55 -5.91
C THR A 115 12.50 -27.49 -6.80
N ARG A 116 11.34 -27.86 -6.25
CA ARG A 116 10.06 -27.75 -6.96
C ARG A 116 9.62 -26.30 -7.21
N SER A 117 10.16 -25.37 -6.44
CA SER A 117 9.90 -23.92 -6.55
C SER A 117 10.84 -23.22 -7.53
N PHE A 118 11.68 -23.98 -8.25
CA PHE A 118 12.58 -23.44 -9.25
C PHE A 118 11.81 -22.73 -10.37
N LYS A 119 12.25 -21.53 -10.71
CA LYS A 119 11.69 -20.71 -11.78
C LYS A 119 12.82 -20.10 -12.58
N GLU A 120 12.69 -20.08 -13.90
CA GLU A 120 13.62 -19.43 -14.82
C GLU A 120 12.95 -18.26 -15.52
N PRO A 121 12.67 -17.15 -14.81
CA PRO A 121 12.05 -16.00 -15.44
C PRO A 121 13.04 -15.29 -16.37
N ARG A 122 12.52 -14.76 -17.49
CA ARG A 122 13.28 -13.89 -18.40
C ARG A 122 13.35 -12.43 -17.92
N LEU A 123 12.47 -12.06 -16.99
CA LEU A 123 12.39 -10.73 -16.41
C LEU A 123 11.86 -10.83 -14.99
N ILE A 124 12.47 -10.11 -14.06
CA ILE A 124 11.88 -9.91 -12.73
C ILE A 124 11.45 -8.48 -12.52
N ILE A 125 10.32 -8.32 -11.83
CA ILE A 125 9.82 -7.02 -11.38
C ILE A 125 9.67 -7.04 -9.87
N VAL A 126 10.29 -6.08 -9.21
CA VAL A 126 10.45 -6.05 -7.75
C VAL A 126 9.79 -4.79 -7.16
N THR A 127 9.08 -4.94 -6.03
CA THR A 127 8.42 -3.81 -5.37
C THR A 127 9.33 -2.91 -4.54
N ASP A 128 10.35 -3.47 -3.90
CA ASP A 128 11.33 -2.69 -3.18
C ASP A 128 12.67 -3.42 -3.22
N PRO A 129 13.70 -2.83 -3.85
CA PRO A 129 15.00 -3.49 -3.97
C PRO A 129 15.70 -3.69 -2.62
N ARG A 130 15.31 -2.96 -1.57
CA ARG A 130 15.86 -3.15 -0.23
C ARG A 130 15.32 -4.42 0.44
N THR A 131 14.01 -4.64 0.40
CA THR A 131 13.39 -5.83 1.02
C THR A 131 13.59 -7.08 0.18
N ASP A 132 13.57 -6.93 -1.14
CA ASP A 132 13.67 -8.04 -2.10
C ASP A 132 15.11 -8.20 -2.64
N ALA A 133 16.12 -7.70 -1.90
CA ALA A 133 17.52 -7.74 -2.31
C ALA A 133 18.02 -9.17 -2.61
N GLN A 134 17.45 -10.18 -1.96
CA GLN A 134 17.79 -11.58 -2.23
C GLN A 134 17.40 -12.02 -3.65
N ALA A 135 16.22 -11.61 -4.12
CA ALA A 135 15.77 -11.92 -5.47
C ALA A 135 16.64 -11.22 -6.53
N ILE A 136 17.03 -9.97 -6.25
CA ILE A 136 17.92 -9.18 -7.12
C ILE A 136 19.32 -9.80 -7.20
N LYS A 137 19.88 -10.25 -6.07
CA LYS A 137 21.17 -10.94 -6.03
C LYS A 137 21.13 -12.28 -6.75
N GLU A 138 20.04 -13.02 -6.67
CA GLU A 138 19.91 -14.28 -7.41
C GLU A 138 19.73 -14.04 -8.91
N ALA A 139 19.02 -12.98 -9.30
CA ALA A 139 18.89 -12.59 -10.70
C ALA A 139 20.24 -12.28 -11.36
N SER A 140 21.19 -11.67 -10.63
CA SER A 140 22.52 -11.38 -11.17
C SER A 140 23.38 -12.62 -11.41
N TYR A 141 23.15 -13.74 -10.71
CA TYR A 141 23.83 -15.01 -10.99
C TYR A 141 23.33 -15.70 -12.27
N VAL A 142 22.08 -15.45 -12.66
CA VAL A 142 21.38 -16.17 -13.74
C VAL A 142 21.16 -15.27 -14.98
N ASN A 143 21.74 -14.07 -15.00
CA ASN A 143 21.62 -13.08 -16.08
C ASN A 143 20.17 -12.65 -16.35
N ILE A 144 19.37 -12.50 -15.30
CA ILE A 144 17.97 -12.08 -15.42
C ILE A 144 17.90 -10.56 -15.23
N PRO A 145 17.32 -9.81 -16.19
CA PRO A 145 17.14 -8.38 -16.06
C PRO A 145 16.12 -8.01 -14.98
N VAL A 146 16.36 -6.89 -14.30
CA VAL A 146 15.59 -6.44 -13.13
C VAL A 146 14.94 -5.08 -13.35
N ILE A 147 13.61 -5.04 -13.19
CA ILE A 147 12.85 -3.81 -13.06
C ILE A 147 12.46 -3.64 -11.59
N ALA A 148 12.70 -2.48 -10.99
CA ALA A 148 12.34 -2.25 -9.58
C ALA A 148 11.59 -0.94 -9.38
N LEU A 149 10.61 -0.95 -8.48
CA LEU A 149 10.04 0.27 -7.91
C LEU A 149 10.99 0.78 -6.83
N ALA A 150 11.55 1.97 -7.03
CA ALA A 150 12.62 2.50 -6.19
C ALA A 150 12.21 3.85 -5.59
N ASP A 151 12.32 3.96 -4.27
CA ASP A 151 12.25 5.23 -3.55
C ASP A 151 13.63 5.92 -3.57
N THR A 152 13.72 7.17 -3.09
CA THR A 152 14.95 7.96 -3.10
C THR A 152 16.09 7.36 -2.28
N ASP A 153 15.78 6.50 -1.30
CA ASP A 153 16.74 5.81 -0.42
C ASP A 153 16.97 4.34 -0.79
N SER A 154 16.38 3.87 -1.89
CA SER A 154 16.39 2.48 -2.29
C SER A 154 17.67 2.11 -3.07
N PRO A 155 18.37 1.01 -2.72
CA PRO A 155 19.57 0.58 -3.42
C PRO A 155 19.25 0.21 -4.87
N THR A 156 20.02 0.75 -5.80
CA THR A 156 19.88 0.47 -7.24
C THR A 156 20.98 -0.46 -7.76
N GLU A 157 21.57 -1.27 -6.88
CA GLU A 157 22.57 -2.27 -7.26
C GLU A 157 21.88 -3.42 -8.03
N TYR A 158 22.43 -3.79 -9.19
CA TYR A 158 21.88 -4.83 -10.07
C TYR A 158 20.42 -4.59 -10.53
N VAL A 159 19.99 -3.32 -10.57
CA VAL A 159 18.70 -2.91 -11.13
C VAL A 159 18.93 -2.22 -12.47
N ASP A 160 18.36 -2.77 -13.54
CA ASP A 160 18.52 -2.22 -14.89
C ASP A 160 17.54 -1.06 -15.14
N VAL A 161 16.29 -1.22 -14.70
CA VAL A 161 15.25 -0.20 -14.84
C VAL A 161 14.63 0.11 -13.48
N ALA A 162 15.02 1.26 -12.92
CA ALA A 162 14.38 1.82 -11.75
C ALA A 162 13.19 2.71 -12.14
N ILE A 163 12.01 2.42 -11.58
CA ILE A 163 10.83 3.29 -11.63
C ILE A 163 10.78 4.09 -10.32
N PRO A 164 11.00 5.42 -10.37
CA PRO A 164 11.09 6.23 -9.16
C PRO A 164 9.70 6.48 -8.57
N THR A 165 9.41 5.86 -7.42
CA THR A 165 8.09 5.88 -6.78
C THR A 165 8.20 5.67 -5.28
N ASN A 166 7.21 6.14 -4.53
CA ASN A 166 7.04 5.79 -3.12
C ASN A 166 6.76 4.28 -2.94
N ASN A 167 7.67 3.55 -2.29
CA ASN A 167 7.55 2.11 -2.01
C ASN A 167 7.14 1.80 -0.56
N LYS A 168 6.72 2.81 0.22
CA LYS A 168 6.25 2.67 1.61
C LYS A 168 4.74 2.81 1.73
N GLY A 169 4.13 3.63 0.88
CA GLY A 169 2.68 3.87 0.88
C GLY A 169 1.87 2.74 0.22
N ARG A 170 0.79 2.29 0.88
CA ARG A 170 -0.13 1.27 0.34
C ARG A 170 -0.79 1.69 -0.98
N HIS A 171 -1.16 2.96 -1.09
CA HIS A 171 -1.82 3.50 -2.28
C HIS A 171 -0.82 3.70 -3.42
N ALA A 172 0.39 4.17 -3.12
CA ALA A 172 1.42 4.42 -4.13
C ALA A 172 1.81 3.13 -4.87
N ILE A 173 2.10 2.05 -4.13
CA ILE A 173 2.49 0.76 -4.72
C ILE A 173 1.36 0.23 -5.61
N GLY A 174 0.13 0.17 -5.10
CA GLY A 174 -1.01 -0.34 -5.86
C GLY A 174 -1.32 0.48 -7.11
N ALA A 175 -1.24 1.82 -7.03
CA ALA A 175 -1.46 2.70 -8.17
C ALA A 175 -0.44 2.49 -9.28
N VAL A 176 0.84 2.33 -8.94
CA VAL A 176 1.91 2.10 -9.92
C VAL A 176 1.75 0.74 -10.60
N TRP A 177 1.44 -0.32 -9.84
CA TRP A 177 1.16 -1.64 -10.41
C TRP A 177 -0.06 -1.64 -11.33
N TRP A 178 -1.11 -0.93 -10.94
CA TRP A 178 -2.31 -0.78 -11.76
C TRP A 178 -2.00 -0.04 -13.08
N MET A 179 -1.27 1.08 -13.01
CA MET A 179 -0.88 1.83 -14.22
C MET A 179 0.02 1.00 -15.13
N LEU A 180 0.95 0.25 -14.55
CA LEU A 180 1.87 -0.61 -15.29
C LEU A 180 1.10 -1.77 -15.96
N ALA A 181 0.16 -2.42 -15.27
CA ALA A 181 -0.72 -3.43 -15.88
C ALA A 181 -1.52 -2.84 -17.04
N ARG A 182 -2.17 -1.69 -16.81
CA ARG A 182 -2.98 -1.00 -17.82
C ARG A 182 -2.16 -0.67 -19.06
N GLU A 183 -0.95 -0.16 -18.90
CA GLU A 183 -0.08 0.21 -20.03
C GLU A 183 0.46 -1.02 -20.77
N VAL A 184 0.77 -2.12 -20.07
CA VAL A 184 1.13 -3.40 -20.69
C VAL A 184 -0.04 -3.97 -21.50
N LEU A 185 -1.26 -3.92 -20.98
CA LEU A 185 -2.46 -4.41 -21.67
C LEU A 185 -2.81 -3.58 -22.91
N ARG A 186 -2.61 -2.26 -22.85
CA ARG A 186 -2.72 -1.38 -24.02
C ARG A 186 -1.71 -1.74 -25.10
N LEU A 187 -0.45 -1.99 -24.72
CA LEU A 187 0.59 -2.40 -25.67
C LEU A 187 0.36 -3.79 -26.27
N ARG A 188 -0.22 -4.71 -25.49
CA ARG A 188 -0.62 -6.06 -25.96
C ARG A 188 -1.91 -6.07 -26.77
N GLY A 189 -2.64 -4.94 -26.83
CA GLY A 189 -3.87 -4.80 -27.60
C GLY A 189 -5.11 -5.44 -26.99
N THR A 190 -5.06 -5.91 -25.74
CA THR A 190 -6.26 -6.39 -25.02
C THR A 190 -7.18 -5.23 -24.67
N ILE A 191 -6.60 -4.07 -24.35
CA ILE A 191 -7.31 -2.79 -24.27
C ILE A 191 -7.10 -2.09 -25.60
N TYR A 192 -8.17 -1.99 -26.40
CA TYR A 192 -8.10 -1.54 -27.79
C TYR A 192 -7.70 -0.06 -27.92
N ASN A 193 -8.25 0.82 -27.06
CA ASN A 193 -8.02 2.27 -27.13
C ASN A 193 -7.59 2.87 -25.79
N ARG A 194 -6.83 3.97 -25.82
CA ARG A 194 -6.47 4.75 -24.61
C ARG A 194 -7.65 5.55 -24.06
N GLU A 195 -8.64 5.83 -24.89
CA GLU A 195 -9.88 6.55 -24.54
C GLU A 195 -10.85 5.70 -23.72
N THR A 196 -10.89 4.39 -23.98
CA THR A 196 -11.70 3.47 -23.20
C THR A 196 -11.08 3.33 -21.81
N PRO A 197 -11.80 3.67 -20.73
CA PRO A 197 -11.34 3.41 -19.38
C PRO A 197 -11.17 1.90 -19.18
N TRP A 198 -10.27 1.52 -18.30
CA TRP A 198 -10.11 0.11 -17.95
C TRP A 198 -11.15 -0.25 -16.89
N ASP A 199 -11.90 -1.34 -17.09
CA ASP A 199 -12.98 -1.77 -16.20
C ASP A 199 -12.50 -2.09 -14.77
N VAL A 200 -11.21 -2.40 -14.63
CA VAL A 200 -10.61 -2.72 -13.33
C VAL A 200 -10.24 -1.45 -12.59
N MET A 201 -10.84 -1.26 -11.41
CA MET A 201 -10.55 -0.13 -10.52
C MET A 201 -9.19 -0.26 -9.83
N VAL A 202 -8.60 0.89 -9.48
CA VAL A 202 -7.29 0.98 -8.78
C VAL A 202 -7.34 0.30 -7.41
N ASP A 203 -8.46 0.42 -6.70
CA ASP A 203 -8.64 -0.13 -5.35
C ASP A 203 -8.51 -1.65 -5.28
N LEU A 204 -8.65 -2.34 -6.41
CA LEU A 204 -8.41 -3.77 -6.47
C LEU A 204 -6.96 -4.13 -6.12
N TYR A 205 -6.02 -3.23 -6.43
CA TYR A 205 -4.58 -3.40 -6.21
C TYR A 205 -4.12 -2.96 -4.82
N PHE A 206 -4.93 -2.22 -4.07
CA PHE A 206 -4.56 -1.79 -2.73
C PHE A 206 -4.57 -2.96 -1.77
N TYR A 207 -3.59 -2.97 -0.89
CA TYR A 207 -3.57 -3.87 0.25
C TYR A 207 -4.71 -3.50 1.21
N ARG A 208 -5.40 -4.53 1.70
CA ARG A 208 -6.48 -4.42 2.67
C ARG A 208 -6.03 -5.13 3.93
N ASP A 209 -6.16 -4.44 5.05
CA ASP A 209 -5.90 -5.01 6.35
C ASP A 209 -7.06 -5.95 6.72
N PRO A 210 -6.80 -7.21 7.08
CA PRO A 210 -7.86 -8.16 7.41
C PRO A 210 -8.68 -7.76 8.63
N GLU A 211 -8.11 -6.97 9.55
CA GLU A 211 -8.83 -6.39 10.69
C GLU A 211 -9.75 -5.25 10.26
N ALA A 212 -9.28 -4.35 9.39
CA ALA A 212 -10.12 -3.30 8.80
C ALA A 212 -11.24 -3.90 7.95
N GLU A 213 -10.99 -4.99 7.20
CA GLU A 213 -12.07 -5.69 6.48
C GLU A 213 -13.11 -6.33 7.42
N ALA A 214 -12.70 -6.75 8.62
CA ALA A 214 -13.65 -7.29 9.61
C ALA A 214 -14.49 -6.17 10.22
N GLU A 215 -13.89 -5.00 10.48
CA GLU A 215 -14.60 -3.81 10.94
C GLU A 215 -15.53 -3.25 9.86
N ASP A 216 -15.06 -3.11 8.61
CA ASP A 216 -15.85 -2.63 7.47
C ASP A 216 -17.04 -3.58 7.18
N LYS A 217 -16.85 -4.90 7.27
CA LYS A 217 -17.96 -5.87 7.13
C LYS A 217 -18.96 -5.76 8.29
N VAL A 218 -18.46 -5.54 9.51
CA VAL A 218 -19.32 -5.33 10.68
C VAL A 218 -20.07 -4.00 10.57
N GLU A 219 -19.49 -2.97 9.95
CA GLU A 219 -20.15 -1.70 9.66
C GLU A 219 -21.14 -1.81 8.50
N GLU A 220 -20.82 -2.56 7.44
CA GLU A 220 -21.76 -2.88 6.36
C GLU A 220 -22.94 -3.73 6.85
N GLU A 221 -22.71 -4.67 7.78
CA GLU A 221 -23.78 -5.43 8.46
C GLU A 221 -24.57 -4.57 9.46
N LYS A 222 -24.00 -3.46 9.95
CA LYS A 222 -24.67 -2.50 10.83
C LYS A 222 -25.34 -1.34 10.08
N LEU A 223 -25.17 -1.23 8.77
CA LEU A 223 -26.03 -0.39 7.93
C LEU A 223 -27.37 -1.14 7.78
N PRO A 224 -28.46 -0.67 8.41
CA PRO A 224 -29.74 -1.36 8.30
C PRO A 224 -30.20 -1.33 6.84
N GLY A 225 -30.30 -2.51 6.25
CA GLY A 225 -31.01 -2.74 5.01
C GLY A 225 -32.43 -2.20 5.11
N ALA A 226 -32.80 -1.43 4.10
CA ALA A 226 -34.17 -0.97 3.84
C ALA A 226 -35.02 -2.13 3.30
N ASP A 227 -35.19 -3.18 4.11
CA ASP A 227 -36.05 -4.33 3.82
C ASP A 227 -36.66 -4.86 5.14
N GLU A 228 -37.47 -4.05 5.81
CA GLU A 228 -38.63 -4.48 6.63
C GLU A 228 -39.56 -3.27 6.86
N GLU A 229 -40.27 -2.84 5.82
CA GLU A 229 -41.58 -2.20 6.02
C GLU A 229 -42.66 -3.24 5.72
N GLY A 230 -43.36 -3.66 6.77
CA GLY A 230 -44.47 -4.60 6.69
C GLY A 230 -45.62 -4.08 5.84
N PRO A 231 -46.48 -4.97 5.31
CA PRO A 231 -47.61 -4.57 4.48
C PRO A 231 -48.75 -4.00 5.34
N ALA A 232 -49.50 -3.09 4.72
CA ALA A 232 -50.79 -2.50 5.13
C ALA A 232 -50.70 -1.30 6.11
N ALA A 233 -51.45 -0.21 5.94
CA ALA A 233 -52.64 0.05 5.13
C ALA A 233 -52.68 1.53 4.69
N ILE A 234 -53.14 1.75 3.45
CA ILE A 234 -53.52 3.05 2.93
C ILE A 234 -54.94 3.35 3.44
N GLU A 235 -55.10 4.36 4.30
CA GLU A 235 -56.40 5.00 4.53
C GLU A 235 -56.31 6.50 4.20
N SER A 236 -57.12 6.86 3.22
CA SER A 236 -57.40 8.18 2.69
C SER A 236 -58.00 9.14 3.72
N GLY A 237 -57.60 10.41 3.68
CA GLY A 237 -58.33 11.45 4.42
C GLY A 237 -57.75 12.86 4.27
N PHE A 238 -57.79 13.41 3.05
CA PHE A 238 -57.63 14.85 2.84
C PHE A 238 -58.82 15.59 3.47
N GLN A 239 -58.56 16.46 4.47
CA GLN A 239 -59.50 17.50 4.85
C GLN A 239 -58.75 18.78 5.27
N ALA A 240 -58.88 19.80 4.43
CA ALA A 240 -58.41 21.16 4.67
C ALA A 240 -59.46 21.96 5.46
N SER A 241 -59.03 22.63 6.53
CA SER A 241 -59.68 23.83 7.11
C SER A 241 -58.66 24.47 8.07
N ALA A 242 -58.03 25.59 7.71
CA ALA A 242 -58.47 26.97 7.93
C ALA A 242 -58.35 27.45 9.39
N GLY A 243 -57.52 28.48 9.61
CA GLY A 243 -57.38 29.25 10.87
C GLY A 243 -55.97 29.11 11.48
N ALA A 244 -54.99 29.93 11.11
CA ALA A 244 -54.71 31.31 11.59
C ALA A 244 -54.07 31.37 12.99
N ASP A 245 -52.88 32.01 13.00
CA ASP A 245 -52.19 32.70 14.10
C ASP A 245 -51.58 31.89 15.27
N TRP A 246 -50.26 32.00 15.46
CA TRP A 246 -49.65 32.86 16.49
C TRP A 246 -48.11 32.72 16.50
N GLU A 247 -47.44 33.87 16.48
CA GLU A 247 -46.00 34.10 16.34
C GLU A 247 -45.13 33.59 17.50
N ALA A 248 -43.83 33.44 17.20
CA ALA A 248 -42.75 33.31 18.18
C ALA A 248 -42.66 34.52 19.13
N PRO A 249 -41.90 34.39 20.22
CA PRO A 249 -40.81 35.36 20.36
C PRO A 249 -39.47 34.74 20.77
N ALA A 250 -38.41 35.34 20.23
CA ALA A 250 -37.08 35.31 20.82
C ALA A 250 -36.91 36.49 21.78
N SER A 251 -36.15 36.28 22.86
CA SER A 251 -35.14 37.18 23.46
C SER A 251 -35.11 37.11 24.98
N GLY A 252 -33.90 37.18 25.57
CA GLY A 252 -33.73 37.50 26.98
C GLY A 252 -32.45 36.98 27.63
N PHE A 253 -31.31 37.61 27.33
CA PHE A 253 -30.05 37.48 28.08
C PHE A 253 -30.00 38.49 29.24
N ALA A 254 -29.65 38.04 30.44
CA ALA A 254 -29.09 38.79 31.58
C ALA A 254 -28.52 37.72 32.56
N GLY A 255 -27.35 37.80 33.20
CA GLY A 255 -26.45 38.89 33.53
C GLY A 255 -25.90 38.62 34.94
N ALA A 256 -24.68 38.08 35.00
CA ALA A 256 -23.65 38.04 36.07
C ALA A 256 -23.99 38.23 37.57
N SER A 257 -23.42 37.38 38.44
CA SER A 257 -22.39 37.75 39.46
C SER A 257 -22.10 36.63 40.46
N GLY A 258 -20.86 36.55 40.95
CA GLY A 258 -20.53 35.90 42.23
C GLY A 258 -19.41 34.85 42.18
N ALA A 259 -18.17 35.29 42.40
CA ALA A 259 -16.99 34.45 42.55
C ALA A 259 -16.81 33.91 43.99
N ALA A 260 -16.09 32.77 44.05
CA ALA A 260 -15.20 32.30 45.11
C ALA A 260 -15.76 31.96 46.52
N ALA A 261 -15.55 30.71 46.94
CA ALA A 261 -14.54 30.35 47.96
C ALA A 261 -14.66 28.86 48.37
N ALA A 262 -13.59 28.10 48.14
CA ALA A 262 -13.27 26.90 48.91
C ALA A 262 -12.47 27.32 50.16
N PRO A 263 -12.51 26.50 51.24
CA PRO A 263 -11.22 26.15 51.84
C PRO A 263 -11.13 24.73 52.45
N GLY A 264 -9.90 24.22 52.45
CA GLY A 264 -9.29 23.45 53.54
C GLY A 264 -9.00 21.98 53.22
N TRP A 265 -7.84 21.38 53.51
CA TRP A 265 -6.47 21.81 53.85
C TRP A 265 -5.62 20.51 53.83
N ASP A 266 -4.37 20.63 53.43
CA ASP A 266 -3.31 19.62 53.29
C ASP A 266 -3.06 18.61 54.43
N GLY A 267 -2.47 17.46 54.05
CA GLY A 267 -1.73 16.56 54.92
C GLY A 267 -0.83 15.60 54.13
N ALA A 268 0.48 15.83 54.21
CA ALA A 268 1.55 15.24 53.41
C ALA A 268 2.06 13.86 53.86
N ALA A 269 2.85 13.24 52.96
CA ALA A 269 4.00 12.37 53.20
C ALA A 269 3.76 10.91 53.64
N GLY A 270 4.58 10.00 53.08
CA GLY A 270 4.91 8.74 53.74
C GLY A 270 5.02 7.53 52.83
N GLU A 271 6.21 7.34 52.29
CA GLU A 271 6.73 6.11 51.67
C GLU A 271 6.58 4.84 52.53
N GLU A 272 6.49 3.71 51.81
CA GLU A 272 7.25 2.47 52.06
C GLU A 272 7.03 1.69 53.37
N TRP A 273 6.24 0.61 53.27
CA TRP A 273 6.33 -0.54 54.18
C TRP A 273 7.15 -1.65 53.53
N GLY A 274 8.46 -1.63 53.79
CA GLY A 274 9.35 -2.77 53.54
C GLY A 274 9.30 -3.77 54.69
N ALA A 275 9.38 -5.07 54.35
CA ALA A 275 10.26 -6.04 55.02
C ALA A 275 10.16 -7.42 54.34
N ALA A 276 11.25 -7.84 53.69
CA ALA A 276 11.57 -9.25 53.49
C ALA A 276 12.10 -9.85 54.81
N PRO A 277 12.16 -11.18 54.97
CA PRO A 277 13.41 -11.82 54.55
C PRO A 277 13.29 -13.23 53.95
N ALA A 278 14.36 -13.58 53.22
CA ALA A 278 15.00 -14.88 53.13
C ALA A 278 14.34 -16.02 52.31
N ASN A 279 14.91 -16.20 51.12
CA ASN A 279 15.73 -17.36 50.76
C ASN A 279 15.04 -18.73 50.62
N THR A 280 14.72 -19.14 49.38
CA THR A 280 15.01 -20.51 48.92
C THR A 280 15.13 -20.56 47.39
N GLU A 281 16.35 -20.77 46.91
CA GLU A 281 16.66 -21.21 45.55
C GLU A 281 16.13 -22.63 45.33
N TRP A 282 15.58 -22.93 44.15
CA TRP A 282 15.61 -24.27 43.60
C TRP A 282 15.82 -24.24 42.08
N ALA A 283 17.09 -24.17 41.70
CA ALA A 283 17.58 -24.68 40.44
C ALA A 283 18.64 -25.76 40.71
N ALA A 284 18.54 -26.83 39.91
CA ALA A 284 19.51 -27.90 39.68
C ALA A 284 19.68 -28.97 40.78
N SER A 285 19.27 -30.21 40.47
CA SER A 285 20.17 -31.24 39.91
C SER A 285 19.55 -32.65 40.07
N ALA A 286 19.43 -33.39 38.96
CA ALA A 286 19.58 -34.85 38.93
C ALA A 286 19.44 -35.41 37.49
N GLU A 287 20.58 -35.74 36.89
CA GLU A 287 20.77 -36.81 35.90
C GLU A 287 22.07 -37.53 36.30
N PRO A 288 22.39 -38.76 35.83
CA PRO A 288 21.60 -39.87 35.26
C PRO A 288 22.01 -41.23 35.95
N PRO A 289 21.76 -42.48 35.44
CA PRO A 289 22.49 -43.02 34.26
C PRO A 289 21.79 -44.11 33.37
N LYS A 290 22.25 -44.17 32.10
CA LYS A 290 22.42 -45.34 31.15
C LYS A 290 21.17 -46.15 30.73
N GLU A 291 21.00 -46.67 29.51
CA GLU A 291 21.92 -47.40 28.60
C GLU A 291 21.56 -47.25 27.11
N SER A 292 22.58 -47.48 26.28
CA SER A 292 22.56 -47.72 24.83
C SER A 292 21.68 -48.89 24.40
N GLN A 293 20.96 -48.77 23.28
CA GLN A 293 20.72 -49.88 22.37
C GLN A 293 20.18 -49.41 20.99
N TRP A 294 20.93 -49.81 19.95
CA TRP A 294 20.67 -49.78 18.50
C TRP A 294 20.76 -48.45 17.74
#